data_AF-A0ABD0KGS1-F1
#
_entry.id   AF-A0ABD0KGS1-F1
#
_cell.length_a   1.000
_cell.length_b   1.000
_cell.length_c   1.000
_cell.angle_alpha   90.00
_cell.angle_beta   90.00
_cell.angle_gamma   90.00
#
_symmetry.space_group_name_H-M   'P 1'
#
loop_
_entity.id
_entity.type
_entity.pdbx_description
1 polymer ?
#
loop_
_entity_poly.entity_id
_entity_poly.type
_entity_poly.pdbx_seq_one_letter_code
_entity_poly.pdbx_strand_id
1 'polypeptide(L)'
;MSMPRPVTSSRPCSVLPLTFPRNDSFFPCAWRPTVPPKCTHKLRPKLSCINSSVDILYEWVSVDTPPATYNFTDVCLGRVVRERCFGNTTLIPKLVHYVMFGGKQISFYTFLGILSAVRFVQPCLLLLHMDRVPTGLFWDTLLRMVPNIVHVQRSPPKVIFGRKVKVVEHQADIVRLEAMRKFGGMYFDTDYLIVNPLEDLRNHTAVLGVELKNYNYANGVILGKAGAEFFDLWYKNYKTFDDRKWGYHSTILPYELHKKHPEVALYVANTLINPNYNHIKKKFYEHLFNWKSKHGIHLYVRFFRKYFQGNFETKNTSLGQVSRRILFGDSDACFGGRDIVGKLTFLNDFS
;
A
#
# COMPACT_ATOMS: atom_id res chain seq x y z
N MET A 1 1.41 20.75 -8.84
CA MET A 1 0.54 20.72 -7.64
C MET A 1 0.98 21.83 -6.71
N SER A 2 0.12 22.81 -6.43
CA SER A 2 0.38 23.86 -5.43
C SER A 2 -0.53 23.64 -4.23
N MET A 3 0.04 23.51 -3.03
CA MET A 3 -0.75 23.40 -1.81
C MET A 3 -1.34 24.77 -1.43
N PRO A 4 -2.62 24.85 -1.02
CA PRO A 4 -3.22 26.11 -0.59
C PRO A 4 -2.55 26.64 0.69
N ARG A 5 -2.56 27.97 0.86
CA ARG A 5 -2.13 28.58 2.13
C ARG A 5 -3.09 28.17 3.27
N PRO A 6 -2.59 27.94 4.50
CA PRO A 6 -3.44 27.68 5.66
C PRO A 6 -4.42 28.82 5.93
N VAL A 7 -5.56 28.50 6.56
CA VAL A 7 -6.53 29.49 7.04
C VAL A 7 -5.91 30.26 8.22
N THR A 8 -6.11 31.58 8.29
CA THR A 8 -5.42 32.49 9.22
C THR A 8 -5.62 32.20 10.72
N SER A 9 -6.66 31.44 11.10
CA SER A 9 -6.93 30.99 12.47
C SER A 9 -6.63 29.50 12.73
N SER A 10 -6.08 28.78 11.73
CA SER A 10 -5.82 27.34 11.81
C SER A 10 -4.40 27.01 12.26
N ARG A 11 -4.23 25.88 12.96
CA ARG A 11 -2.92 25.26 13.21
C ARG A 11 -2.75 24.11 12.21
N PRO A 12 -2.09 24.33 11.06
CA PRO A 12 -1.96 23.31 10.02
C PRO A 12 -1.09 22.14 10.49
N CYS A 13 -1.45 20.92 10.09
CA CYS A 13 -0.61 19.75 10.28
C CYS A 13 0.63 19.82 9.38
N SER A 14 1.76 19.37 9.89
CA SER A 14 2.95 19.10 9.08
C SER A 14 2.65 17.92 8.15
N VAL A 15 2.55 18.20 6.85
CA VAL A 15 2.33 17.18 5.84
C VAL A 15 3.65 16.62 5.33
N LEU A 16 3.63 15.34 5.00
CA LEU A 16 4.76 14.71 4.30
C LEU A 16 4.82 15.27 2.88
N PRO A 17 6.02 15.59 2.37
CA PRO A 17 6.14 16.07 1.00
C PRO A 17 5.72 14.98 0.02
N LEU A 18 5.05 15.41 -1.07
CA LEU A 18 4.60 14.50 -2.14
C LEU A 18 5.78 13.93 -2.95
N THR A 19 6.92 14.62 -2.92
CA THR A 19 8.19 14.18 -3.51
C THR A 19 9.25 14.10 -2.42
N PHE A 20 10.00 13.00 -2.38
CA PHE A 20 11.02 12.76 -1.37
C PHE A 20 12.40 12.59 -2.03
N PRO A 21 13.42 13.39 -1.64
CA PRO A 21 14.81 13.10 -1.96
C PRO A 21 15.23 11.78 -1.33
N ARG A 22 16.04 10.98 -2.04
CA ARG A 22 16.41 9.61 -1.61
C ARG A 22 17.09 9.55 -0.23
N ASN A 23 17.78 10.61 0.17
CA ASN A 23 18.64 10.62 1.36
C ASN A 23 18.00 11.30 2.58
N ASP A 24 16.78 11.83 2.47
CA ASP A 24 16.17 12.60 3.56
C ASP A 24 15.49 11.70 4.60
N SER A 25 15.60 12.14 5.86
CA SER A 25 14.90 11.54 6.99
C SER A 25 13.41 11.89 6.91
N PHE A 26 12.56 10.88 7.01
CA PHE A 26 11.10 11.05 6.89
C PHE A 26 10.51 11.72 8.15
N PHE A 27 11.00 11.30 9.32
CA PHE A 27 10.69 11.89 10.61
C PHE A 27 11.96 12.20 11.42
N PRO A 28 11.92 13.19 12.32
CA PRO A 28 12.99 13.35 13.30
C PRO A 28 13.09 12.11 14.20
N CYS A 29 14.28 11.80 14.71
CA CYS A 29 14.52 10.61 15.55
C CYS A 29 13.64 10.53 16.81
N ALA A 30 13.14 11.68 17.28
CA ALA A 30 12.23 11.78 18.41
C ALA A 30 10.76 11.51 18.06
N TRP A 31 10.41 11.38 16.79
CA TRP A 31 9.02 11.15 16.37
C TRP A 31 8.51 9.80 16.84
N ARG A 32 7.25 9.78 17.29
CA ARG A 32 6.58 8.59 17.79
C ARG A 32 5.24 8.44 17.07
N PRO A 33 4.96 7.29 16.42
CA PRO A 33 3.65 6.93 15.88
C PRO A 33 2.48 7.09 16.86
N THR A 34 2.73 7.00 18.16
CA THR A 34 1.72 7.12 19.22
C THR A 34 1.34 8.56 19.55
N VAL A 35 2.07 9.54 19.03
CA VAL A 35 1.82 10.95 19.28
C VAL A 35 1.47 11.62 17.95
N PRO A 36 0.18 11.69 17.59
CA PRO A 36 -0.22 12.30 16.34
C PRO A 36 0.18 13.78 16.33
N PRO A 37 0.44 14.38 15.15
CA PRO A 37 0.75 15.80 15.06
C PRO A 37 -0.31 16.64 15.79
N LYS A 38 0.15 17.51 16.70
CA LYS A 38 -0.70 18.47 17.40
C LYS A 38 -1.07 19.59 16.44
N CYS A 39 -2.17 19.43 15.73
CA CYS A 39 -2.71 20.35 14.74
C CYS A 39 -4.25 20.32 14.77
N THR A 40 -4.87 21.36 14.22
CA THR A 40 -6.34 21.46 14.13
C THR A 40 -6.85 21.26 12.71
N HIS A 41 -6.00 21.42 11.69
CA HIS A 41 -6.40 21.29 10.29
C HIS A 41 -5.42 20.45 9.48
N LYS A 42 -5.94 19.54 8.65
CA LYS A 42 -5.18 18.68 7.74
C LYS A 42 -5.52 19.00 6.28
N LEU A 43 -4.62 18.65 5.37
CA LEU A 43 -4.93 18.69 3.94
C LEU A 43 -5.77 17.48 3.54
N ARG A 44 -6.81 17.72 2.76
CA ARG A 44 -7.65 16.70 2.14
C ARG A 44 -7.65 16.90 0.61
N PRO A 45 -7.55 15.83 -0.20
CA PRO A 45 -7.60 15.98 -1.65
C PRO A 45 -9.04 16.24 -2.09
N LYS A 46 -9.20 17.08 -3.11
CA LYS A 46 -10.48 17.37 -3.77
C LYS A 46 -10.29 17.21 -5.27
N LEU A 47 -10.95 16.21 -5.85
CA LEU A 47 -10.92 15.98 -7.28
C LEU A 47 -11.79 17.00 -8.01
N SER A 48 -11.24 17.63 -9.04
CA SER A 48 -11.94 18.60 -9.89
C SER A 48 -11.95 18.12 -11.32
N CYS A 49 -13.13 18.03 -11.94
CA CYS A 49 -13.31 17.65 -13.34
C CYS A 49 -14.30 18.60 -14.01
N ILE A 50 -13.89 19.86 -14.20
CA ILE A 50 -14.72 20.92 -14.77
C ILE A 50 -14.37 21.08 -16.25
N ASN A 51 -15.34 20.88 -17.14
CA ASN A 51 -15.14 20.89 -18.59
C ASN A 51 -13.97 19.96 -18.99
N SER A 52 -12.99 20.49 -19.73
CA SER A 52 -11.77 19.79 -20.14
C SER A 52 -10.66 19.79 -19.09
N SER A 53 -10.79 20.52 -17.97
CA SER A 53 -9.77 20.54 -16.91
C SER A 53 -10.01 19.42 -15.89
N VAL A 54 -8.93 18.71 -15.54
CA VAL A 54 -8.93 17.64 -14.55
C VAL A 54 -7.82 17.91 -13.58
N ASP A 55 -8.09 18.05 -12.29
CA ASP A 55 -7.08 18.44 -11.31
C ASP A 55 -7.27 17.74 -9.96
N ILE A 56 -6.16 17.55 -9.26
CA ILE A 56 -6.14 17.17 -7.84
C ILE A 56 -5.86 18.45 -7.07
N LEU A 57 -6.91 19.03 -6.51
CA LEU A 57 -6.83 20.18 -5.61
C LEU A 57 -6.69 19.68 -4.17
N TYR A 58 -6.32 20.59 -3.26
CA TYR A 58 -6.30 20.31 -1.84
C TYR A 58 -7.02 21.42 -1.08
N GLU A 59 -7.58 21.05 0.07
CA GLU A 59 -8.25 21.96 0.98
C GLU A 59 -7.82 21.67 2.42
N TRP A 60 -7.73 22.73 3.22
CA TRP A 60 -7.52 22.62 4.66
C TRP A 60 -8.87 22.36 5.33
N VAL A 61 -8.98 21.24 6.04
CA VAL A 61 -10.20 20.82 6.75
C VAL A 61 -9.87 20.50 8.20
N SER A 62 -10.87 20.54 9.09
CA SER A 62 -10.69 20.09 10.47
C SER A 62 -10.16 18.65 10.50
N VAL A 63 -9.30 18.33 11.48
CA VAL A 63 -8.72 16.99 11.64
C VAL A 63 -9.77 15.88 11.79
N ASP A 64 -10.97 16.21 12.29
CA ASP A 64 -12.08 15.25 12.46
C ASP A 64 -12.85 15.00 11.17
N THR A 65 -12.57 15.78 10.11
CA THR A 65 -13.24 15.62 8.83
C THR A 65 -12.80 14.31 8.16
N PRO A 66 -13.73 13.45 7.69
CA PRO A 66 -13.40 12.22 6.99
C PRO A 66 -12.58 12.45 5.71
N PRO A 67 -11.85 11.43 5.21
CA PRO A 67 -11.18 11.52 3.92
C PRO A 67 -12.19 11.75 2.79
N ALA A 68 -11.71 12.32 1.68
CA ALA A 68 -12.53 12.44 0.48
C ALA A 68 -12.97 11.05 0.02
N THR A 69 -14.26 10.91 -0.25
CA THR A 69 -14.90 9.63 -0.57
C THR A 69 -15.49 9.68 -1.97
N TYR A 70 -15.16 8.68 -2.78
CA TYR A 70 -15.69 8.51 -4.13
C TYR A 70 -16.14 7.07 -4.33
N ASN A 71 -17.17 6.84 -5.15
CA ASN A 71 -17.55 5.48 -5.54
C ASN A 71 -16.51 4.90 -6.49
N PHE A 72 -16.34 3.58 -6.51
CA PHE A 72 -15.45 2.90 -7.46
C PHE A 72 -15.79 3.25 -8.93
N THR A 73 -17.06 3.50 -9.23
CA THR A 73 -17.57 3.88 -10.57
C THR A 73 -17.47 5.36 -10.88
N ASP A 74 -16.98 6.20 -9.97
CA ASP A 74 -16.92 7.65 -10.15
C ASP A 74 -16.13 8.04 -11.40
N VAL A 75 -16.76 8.86 -12.25
CA VAL A 75 -16.20 9.28 -13.55
C VAL A 75 -15.05 10.25 -13.36
N CYS A 76 -15.15 11.16 -12.38
CA CYS A 76 -14.10 12.15 -12.13
C CYS A 76 -12.84 11.47 -11.56
N LEU A 77 -12.99 10.53 -10.62
CA LEU A 77 -11.87 9.71 -10.14
C LEU A 77 -11.16 9.00 -11.30
N GLY A 78 -11.92 8.39 -12.22
CA GLY A 78 -11.35 7.73 -13.41
C GLY A 78 -10.63 8.68 -14.36
N ARG A 79 -11.11 9.92 -14.53
CA ARG A 79 -10.43 10.95 -15.33
C ARG A 79 -9.15 11.42 -14.65
N VAL A 80 -9.21 11.75 -13.36
CA VAL A 80 -8.03 12.17 -12.57
C VAL A 80 -6.92 11.14 -12.63
N VAL A 81 -7.23 9.87 -12.39
CA VAL A 81 -6.22 8.80 -12.45
C VAL A 81 -5.52 8.80 -13.81
N ARG A 82 -6.29 8.87 -14.90
CA ARG A 82 -5.79 8.81 -16.28
C ARG A 82 -4.94 10.02 -16.66
N GLU A 83 -5.36 11.22 -16.27
CA GLU A 83 -4.76 12.46 -16.75
C GLU A 83 -3.68 13.02 -15.81
N ARG A 84 -3.67 12.61 -14.53
CA ARG A 84 -2.76 13.17 -13.50
C ARG A 84 -1.83 12.19 -12.82
N CYS A 85 -2.08 10.87 -12.88
CA CYS A 85 -1.27 9.89 -12.15
C CYS A 85 -0.30 9.07 -13.02
N PHE A 86 -0.37 9.20 -14.35
CA PHE A 86 0.60 8.59 -15.27
C PHE A 86 1.86 9.45 -15.38
N GLY A 87 3.03 8.80 -15.40
CA GLY A 87 4.28 9.47 -15.75
C GLY A 87 4.40 9.60 -17.26
N ASN A 88 5.10 10.62 -17.74
CA ASN A 88 5.22 10.92 -19.18
C ASN A 88 5.80 9.77 -20.03
N THR A 89 6.56 8.85 -19.43
CA THR A 89 7.33 7.81 -20.15
C THR A 89 7.12 6.38 -19.65
N THR A 90 6.31 6.19 -18.60
CA THR A 90 6.15 4.88 -17.92
C THR A 90 4.74 4.34 -18.06
N LEU A 91 4.58 3.02 -18.23
CA LEU A 91 3.27 2.39 -18.40
C LEU A 91 2.46 2.30 -17.11
N ILE A 92 3.13 2.02 -15.98
CA ILE A 92 2.47 1.83 -14.68
C ILE A 92 2.37 3.18 -13.96
N PRO A 93 1.16 3.69 -13.65
CA PRO A 93 1.00 4.97 -12.95
C PRO A 93 1.49 4.87 -11.51
N LYS A 94 1.89 6.00 -10.92
CA LYS A 94 2.19 6.09 -9.47
C LYS A 94 0.89 6.15 -8.68
N LEU A 95 0.03 5.16 -8.85
CA LEU A 95 -1.24 5.04 -8.16
C LEU A 95 -1.15 3.84 -7.23
N VAL A 96 -1.52 4.01 -5.97
CA VAL A 96 -1.43 2.93 -4.99
C VAL A 96 -2.81 2.51 -4.52
N HIS A 97 -3.01 1.19 -4.40
CA HIS A 97 -4.26 0.59 -3.95
C HIS A 97 -4.06 -0.27 -2.71
N TYR A 98 -4.96 -0.12 -1.74
CA TYR A 98 -5.16 -1.06 -0.64
C TYR A 98 -6.62 -1.46 -0.58
N VAL A 99 -6.90 -2.67 -0.07
CA VAL A 99 -8.27 -3.16 0.16
C VAL A 99 -8.41 -3.50 1.64
N MET A 100 -9.40 -2.91 2.30
CA MET A 100 -9.68 -3.13 3.73
C MET A 100 -11.18 -3.17 3.97
N PHE A 101 -11.70 -4.30 4.47
CA PHE A 101 -13.12 -4.45 4.78
C PHE A 101 -13.38 -4.54 6.29
N GLY A 102 -14.55 -4.06 6.70
CA GLY A 102 -15.08 -4.14 8.06
C GLY A 102 -14.79 -2.94 8.96
N GLY A 103 -14.08 -1.91 8.48
CA GLY A 103 -13.83 -0.67 9.22
C GLY A 103 -13.08 -0.86 10.55
N LYS A 104 -12.19 -1.85 10.62
CA LYS A 104 -11.35 -2.12 11.80
C LYS A 104 -10.31 -1.02 11.99
N GLN A 105 -9.78 -0.91 13.20
CA GLN A 105 -8.61 -0.05 13.45
C GLN A 105 -7.43 -0.49 12.58
N ILE A 106 -6.67 0.48 12.07
CA ILE A 106 -5.44 0.19 11.32
C ILE A 106 -4.38 -0.29 12.28
N SER A 107 -3.79 -1.45 12.00
CA SER A 107 -2.66 -1.97 12.76
C SER A 107 -1.36 -1.19 12.48
N PHE A 108 -0.38 -1.31 13.37
CA PHE A 108 0.92 -0.67 13.14
C PHE A 108 1.65 -1.18 11.89
N TYR A 109 1.55 -2.48 11.56
CA TYR A 109 2.21 -3.00 10.35
C TYR A 109 1.54 -2.49 9.07
N THR A 110 0.22 -2.28 9.08
CA THR A 110 -0.50 -1.66 7.96
C THR A 110 -0.16 -0.18 7.84
N PHE A 111 -0.08 0.52 8.97
CA PHE A 111 0.41 1.90 9.03
C PHE A 111 1.81 2.02 8.41
N LEU A 112 2.73 1.14 8.83
CA LEU A 112 4.10 1.09 8.31
C LEU A 112 4.13 0.77 6.80
N GLY A 113 3.27 -0.16 6.34
CA GLY A 113 3.12 -0.48 4.92
C GLY A 113 2.69 0.74 4.09
N ILE A 114 1.68 1.47 4.54
CA ILE A 114 1.22 2.71 3.87
C ILE A 114 2.33 3.76 3.83
N LEU A 115 3.04 3.97 4.95
CA LEU A 115 4.18 4.91 4.97
C LEU A 115 5.31 4.47 4.02
N SER A 116 5.56 3.17 3.90
CA SER A 116 6.54 2.64 2.96
C SER A 116 6.15 2.96 1.50
N ALA A 117 4.85 2.90 1.17
CA ALA A 117 4.35 3.32 -0.14
C ALA A 117 4.52 4.82 -0.37
N VAL A 118 4.19 5.65 0.62
CA VAL A 118 4.43 7.11 0.54
C VAL A 118 5.90 7.40 0.26
N ARG A 119 6.83 6.73 0.96
CA ARG A 119 8.26 6.96 0.83
C ARG A 119 8.83 6.49 -0.52
N PHE A 120 8.55 5.26 -0.92
CA PHE A 120 9.26 4.61 -2.03
C PHE A 120 8.50 4.63 -3.35
N VAL A 121 7.17 4.76 -3.33
CA VAL A 121 6.36 4.92 -4.55
C VAL A 121 6.12 6.40 -4.83
N GLN A 122 5.93 7.22 -3.79
CA GLN A 122 5.52 8.63 -3.91
C GLN A 122 4.24 8.75 -4.77
N PRO A 123 3.13 8.17 -4.29
CA PRO A 123 1.92 8.05 -5.09
C PRO A 123 1.32 9.40 -5.44
N CYS A 124 0.74 9.49 -6.63
CA CYS A 124 -0.20 10.55 -7.02
C CYS A 124 -1.41 10.55 -6.08
N LEU A 125 -2.06 9.39 -5.93
CA LEU A 125 -3.16 9.14 -4.99
C LEU A 125 -2.97 7.78 -4.31
N LEU A 126 -3.38 7.70 -3.05
CA LEU A 126 -3.52 6.47 -2.28
C LEU A 126 -5.00 6.11 -2.20
N LEU A 127 -5.43 5.14 -3.01
CA LEU A 127 -6.81 4.70 -3.07
C LEU A 127 -7.03 3.55 -2.08
N LEU A 128 -7.80 3.81 -1.05
CA LEU A 128 -8.18 2.81 -0.04
C LEU A 128 -9.59 2.33 -0.36
N HIS A 129 -9.71 1.12 -0.92
CA HIS A 129 -10.99 0.49 -1.25
C HIS A 129 -11.59 -0.15 0.01
N MET A 130 -12.65 0.47 0.53
CA MET A 130 -13.21 0.10 1.83
C MET A 130 -14.75 0.20 1.82
N ASP A 131 -15.39 -0.63 2.63
CA ASP A 131 -16.82 -0.54 2.89
C ASP A 131 -17.13 0.46 4.01
N ARG A 132 -16.18 0.63 4.94
CA ARG A 132 -16.23 1.58 6.04
C ARG A 132 -14.83 2.12 6.31
N VAL A 133 -14.73 3.43 6.54
CA VAL A 133 -13.47 4.07 6.93
C VAL A 133 -13.00 3.57 8.32
N PRO A 134 -11.70 3.32 8.51
CA PRO A 134 -11.13 2.95 9.80
C PRO A 134 -11.27 4.04 10.87
N THR A 135 -10.91 3.68 12.09
CA THR A 135 -10.72 4.60 13.22
C THR A 135 -9.39 4.28 13.91
N GLY A 136 -9.06 5.05 14.94
CA GLY A 136 -7.93 4.79 15.82
C GLY A 136 -6.68 5.60 15.48
N LEU A 137 -5.72 5.53 16.38
CA LEU A 137 -4.53 6.38 16.43
C LEU A 137 -3.75 6.40 15.11
N PHE A 138 -3.47 5.24 14.53
CA PHE A 138 -2.71 5.13 13.29
C PHE A 138 -3.46 5.69 12.08
N TRP A 139 -4.78 5.53 12.05
CA TRP A 139 -5.60 6.11 10.99
C TRP A 139 -5.62 7.63 11.05
N ASP A 140 -5.84 8.19 12.25
CA ASP A 140 -5.87 9.64 12.46
C ASP A 140 -4.50 10.26 12.13
N THR A 141 -3.42 9.57 12.51
CA THR A 141 -2.05 9.96 12.20
C THR A 141 -1.81 9.97 10.69
N LEU A 142 -2.24 8.93 9.96
CA LEU A 142 -2.12 8.89 8.49
C LEU A 142 -2.85 10.06 7.83
N LEU A 143 -4.11 10.31 8.20
CA LEU A 143 -4.89 11.38 7.58
C LEU A 143 -4.30 12.77 7.85
N ARG A 144 -3.66 13.00 9.01
CA ARG A 144 -3.01 14.27 9.33
C ARG A 144 -1.75 14.52 8.50
N MET A 145 -1.10 13.47 8.02
CA MET A 145 0.26 13.53 7.49
C MET A 145 0.34 13.24 5.99
N VAL A 146 -0.58 12.44 5.46
CA VAL A 146 -0.58 11.97 4.07
C VAL A 146 -1.74 12.64 3.31
N PRO A 147 -1.47 13.71 2.55
CA PRO A 147 -2.51 14.59 2.03
C PRO A 147 -3.30 14.00 0.86
N ASN A 148 -2.85 12.91 0.26
CA ASN A 148 -3.40 12.34 -0.98
C ASN A 148 -4.10 10.98 -0.77
N ILE A 149 -4.56 10.69 0.46
CA ILE A 149 -5.43 9.54 0.76
C ILE A 149 -6.84 9.82 0.26
N VAL A 150 -7.39 8.87 -0.50
CA VAL A 150 -8.77 8.88 -0.98
C VAL A 150 -9.45 7.57 -0.56
N HIS A 151 -10.61 7.68 0.06
CA HIS A 151 -11.47 6.55 0.31
C HIS A 151 -12.28 6.23 -0.95
N VAL A 152 -12.15 5.00 -1.45
CA VAL A 152 -12.97 4.47 -2.53
C VAL A 152 -14.04 3.59 -1.90
N GLN A 153 -15.27 4.12 -1.80
CA GLN A 153 -16.40 3.42 -1.19
C GLN A 153 -16.75 2.18 -2.01
N ARG A 154 -16.68 1.02 -1.36
CA ARG A 154 -16.94 -0.25 -2.00
C ARG A 154 -17.29 -1.36 -1.01
N SER A 155 -18.41 -2.04 -1.23
CA SER A 155 -18.80 -3.21 -0.45
C SER A 155 -18.06 -4.47 -0.90
N PRO A 156 -17.78 -5.43 0.01
CA PRO A 156 -17.18 -6.71 -0.36
C PRO A 156 -18.13 -7.50 -1.26
N PRO A 157 -17.70 -7.92 -2.47
CA PRO A 157 -18.56 -8.66 -3.41
C PRO A 157 -18.97 -10.01 -2.82
N LYS A 158 -20.26 -10.37 -2.93
CA LYS A 158 -20.76 -11.67 -2.43
C LYS A 158 -20.88 -12.72 -3.52
N VAL A 159 -20.75 -12.31 -4.79
CA VAL A 159 -20.87 -13.17 -5.97
C VAL A 159 -19.88 -12.72 -7.04
N ILE A 160 -19.28 -13.67 -7.75
CA ILE A 160 -18.52 -13.44 -8.99
C ILE A 160 -18.89 -14.50 -10.03
N PHE A 161 -19.32 -14.09 -11.22
CA PHE A 161 -19.74 -15.00 -12.30
C PHE A 161 -20.73 -16.10 -11.84
N GLY A 162 -21.72 -15.72 -11.02
CA GLY A 162 -22.70 -16.64 -10.45
C GLY A 162 -22.19 -17.52 -9.29
N ARG A 163 -20.90 -17.45 -8.94
CA ARG A 163 -20.29 -18.19 -7.82
C ARG A 163 -20.35 -17.36 -6.54
N LYS A 164 -20.78 -17.95 -5.43
CA LYS A 164 -20.79 -17.29 -4.11
C LYS A 164 -19.36 -17.08 -3.59
N VAL A 165 -19.12 -15.95 -2.94
CA VAL A 165 -17.84 -15.58 -2.32
C VAL A 165 -18.08 -15.22 -0.87
N LYS A 166 -17.69 -16.10 0.06
CA LYS A 166 -17.95 -15.93 1.50
C LYS A 166 -16.72 -15.40 2.23
N VAL A 167 -15.54 -15.89 1.87
CA VAL A 167 -14.26 -15.57 2.51
C VAL A 167 -13.86 -14.13 2.18
N VAL A 168 -13.59 -13.30 3.19
CA VAL A 168 -13.30 -11.86 3.00
C VAL A 168 -12.02 -11.62 2.20
N GLU A 169 -11.04 -12.51 2.34
CA GLU A 169 -9.80 -12.49 1.57
C GLU A 169 -10.07 -12.71 0.08
N HIS A 170 -10.93 -13.66 -0.28
CA HIS A 170 -11.34 -13.85 -1.68
C HIS A 170 -12.15 -12.66 -2.20
N GLN A 171 -12.94 -12.00 -1.34
CA GLN A 171 -13.64 -10.76 -1.70
C GLN A 171 -12.63 -9.65 -2.03
N ALA A 172 -11.55 -9.53 -1.25
CA ALA A 172 -10.45 -8.62 -1.52
C ALA A 172 -9.65 -8.97 -2.78
N ASP A 173 -9.49 -10.26 -3.11
CA ASP A 173 -8.86 -10.74 -4.35
C ASP A 173 -9.61 -10.27 -5.59
N ILE A 174 -10.94 -10.26 -5.54
CA ILE A 174 -11.77 -9.75 -6.63
C ILE A 174 -11.62 -8.23 -6.73
N VAL A 175 -11.69 -7.53 -5.60
CA VAL A 175 -11.65 -6.07 -5.55
C VAL A 175 -10.32 -5.52 -6.05
N ARG A 176 -9.20 -6.12 -5.65
CA ARG A 176 -7.87 -5.72 -6.13
C ARG A 176 -7.76 -5.91 -7.64
N LEU A 177 -8.23 -7.04 -8.19
CA LEU A 177 -8.16 -7.28 -9.64
C LEU A 177 -9.02 -6.30 -10.42
N GLU A 178 -10.22 -5.97 -9.96
CA GLU A 178 -11.04 -4.94 -10.60
C GLU A 178 -10.37 -3.56 -10.56
N ALA A 179 -9.73 -3.19 -9.45
CA ALA A 179 -8.96 -1.96 -9.35
C ALA A 179 -7.80 -1.94 -10.36
N MET A 180 -7.03 -3.03 -10.45
CA MET A 180 -5.92 -3.17 -11.39
C MET A 180 -6.38 -3.10 -12.85
N ARG A 181 -7.53 -3.71 -13.18
CA ARG A 181 -8.12 -3.63 -14.53
C ARG A 181 -8.54 -2.21 -14.88
N LYS A 182 -9.25 -1.53 -13.97
CA LYS A 182 -9.82 -0.20 -14.21
C LYS A 182 -8.78 0.92 -14.17
N PHE A 183 -7.92 0.92 -13.17
CA PHE A 183 -7.02 2.03 -12.87
C PHE A 183 -5.54 1.72 -13.14
N GLY A 184 -5.16 0.44 -13.24
CA GLY A 184 -3.74 0.06 -13.21
C GLY A 184 -3.13 0.36 -11.85
N GLY A 185 -1.86 0.79 -11.83
CA GLY A 185 -1.17 1.23 -10.62
C GLY A 185 -0.42 0.11 -9.92
N MET A 186 -0.41 0.17 -8.59
CA MET A 186 0.33 -0.73 -7.71
C MET A 186 -0.56 -1.08 -6.51
N TYR A 187 -0.98 -2.33 -6.44
CA TYR A 187 -1.70 -2.88 -5.30
C TYR A 187 -0.73 -3.51 -4.30
N PHE A 188 -1.03 -3.33 -3.01
CA PHE A 188 -0.34 -4.00 -1.91
C PHE A 188 -1.34 -4.53 -0.87
N ASP A 189 -1.05 -5.72 -0.33
CA ASP A 189 -1.73 -6.24 0.86
C ASP A 189 -1.47 -5.31 2.06
N THR A 190 -2.36 -5.35 3.05
CA THR A 190 -2.28 -4.53 4.26
C THR A 190 -1.12 -4.92 5.19
N ASP A 191 -0.42 -6.00 4.87
CA ASP A 191 0.77 -6.50 5.53
C ASP A 191 1.96 -6.62 4.57
N TYR A 192 2.09 -5.68 3.64
CA TYR A 192 3.21 -5.59 2.71
C TYR A 192 4.08 -4.36 2.99
N LEU A 193 5.40 -4.55 3.02
CA LEU A 193 6.37 -3.46 3.13
C LEU A 193 7.12 -3.26 1.81
N ILE A 194 7.11 -2.05 1.30
CA ILE A 194 7.97 -1.64 0.18
C ILE A 194 9.29 -1.18 0.79
N VAL A 195 10.41 -1.70 0.30
CA VAL A 195 11.72 -1.44 0.92
C VAL A 195 12.66 -0.65 0.01
N ASN A 196 12.34 -0.57 -1.29
CA ASN A 196 13.05 0.25 -2.28
C ASN A 196 12.07 0.77 -3.36
N PRO A 197 12.44 1.84 -4.09
CA PRO A 197 11.64 2.35 -5.21
C PRO A 197 11.37 1.28 -6.27
N LEU A 198 10.19 1.35 -6.90
CA LEU A 198 9.72 0.37 -7.89
C LEU A 198 9.84 0.87 -9.34
N GLU A 199 10.66 1.92 -9.57
CA GLU A 199 10.72 2.63 -10.86
C GLU A 199 11.13 1.73 -12.03
N ASP A 200 12.06 0.80 -11.79
CA ASP A 200 12.54 -0.17 -12.77
C ASP A 200 11.44 -1.14 -13.25
N LEU A 201 10.40 -1.35 -12.45
CA LEU A 201 9.28 -2.22 -12.80
C LEU A 201 8.16 -1.51 -13.59
N ARG A 202 8.20 -0.17 -13.69
CA ARG A 202 7.08 0.63 -14.24
C ARG A 202 6.97 0.66 -15.77
N ASN A 203 7.94 0.09 -16.46
CA ASN A 203 7.95 -0.03 -17.92
C ASN A 203 7.28 -1.32 -18.44
N HIS A 204 6.79 -2.17 -17.54
CA HIS A 204 6.07 -3.39 -17.90
C HIS A 204 4.55 -3.15 -17.93
N THR A 205 3.83 -3.97 -18.71
CA THR A 205 2.37 -3.92 -18.82
C THR A 205 1.69 -4.46 -17.55
N ALA A 206 2.19 -5.59 -17.05
CA ALA A 206 1.76 -6.24 -15.81
C ALA A 206 2.98 -6.87 -15.13
N VAL A 207 3.00 -6.84 -13.79
CA VAL A 207 4.07 -7.39 -12.96
C VAL A 207 3.48 -8.12 -11.76
N LEU A 208 3.99 -9.32 -11.50
CA LEU A 208 3.70 -10.10 -10.29
C LEU A 208 4.99 -10.55 -9.59
N GLY A 209 4.88 -10.79 -8.29
CA GLY A 209 5.95 -11.41 -7.50
C GLY A 209 5.93 -12.94 -7.58
N VAL A 210 7.09 -13.57 -7.44
CA VAL A 210 7.16 -15.04 -7.22
C VAL A 210 6.92 -15.34 -5.75
N GLU A 211 5.85 -16.06 -5.45
CA GLU A 211 5.54 -16.52 -4.09
C GLU A 211 6.38 -17.77 -3.76
N LEU A 212 6.20 -18.83 -4.55
CA LEU A 212 7.03 -20.02 -4.53
C LEU A 212 7.49 -20.35 -5.96
N LYS A 213 8.82 -20.50 -6.12
CA LYS A 213 9.45 -20.78 -7.41
C LYS A 213 8.83 -22.03 -8.04
N ASN A 214 8.51 -21.93 -9.33
CA ASN A 214 7.90 -23.00 -10.15
C ASN A 214 6.53 -23.50 -9.65
N TYR A 215 5.84 -22.76 -8.77
CA TYR A 215 4.58 -23.19 -8.20
C TYR A 215 3.47 -22.13 -8.29
N ASN A 216 3.70 -20.93 -7.77
CA ASN A 216 2.68 -19.88 -7.76
C ASN A 216 3.28 -18.46 -7.73
N TYR A 217 2.45 -17.49 -8.11
CA TYR A 217 2.75 -16.06 -7.99
C TYR A 217 2.02 -15.45 -6.81
N ALA A 218 2.49 -14.30 -6.36
CA ALA A 218 1.85 -13.55 -5.28
C ALA A 218 0.79 -12.60 -5.83
N ASN A 219 -0.35 -12.51 -5.16
CA ASN A 219 -1.36 -11.47 -5.39
C ASN A 219 -1.36 -10.38 -4.31
N GLY A 220 -0.51 -10.52 -3.27
CA GLY A 220 -0.31 -9.50 -2.25
C GLY A 220 0.49 -8.29 -2.74
N VAL A 221 1.02 -8.35 -3.96
CA VAL A 221 1.61 -7.22 -4.69
C VAL A 221 1.36 -7.39 -6.18
N ILE A 222 0.76 -6.39 -6.82
CA ILE A 222 0.43 -6.41 -8.25
C ILE A 222 0.73 -5.03 -8.81
N LEU A 223 1.51 -4.94 -9.88
CA LEU A 223 1.73 -3.67 -10.59
C LEU A 223 1.27 -3.83 -12.04
N GLY A 224 0.71 -2.79 -12.64
CA GLY A 224 0.44 -2.82 -14.07
C GLY A 224 -0.24 -1.57 -14.61
N LYS A 225 -0.29 -1.45 -15.92
CA LYS A 225 -1.06 -0.40 -16.60
C LYS A 225 -2.55 -0.71 -16.52
N ALA A 226 -3.38 0.33 -16.63
CA ALA A 226 -4.82 0.15 -16.83
C ALA A 226 -5.07 -0.67 -18.12
N GLY A 227 -6.03 -1.58 -18.08
CA GLY A 227 -6.34 -2.46 -19.21
C GLY A 227 -5.16 -3.34 -19.67
N ALA A 228 -4.33 -3.81 -18.74
CA ALA A 228 -3.36 -4.86 -19.07
C ALA A 228 -4.10 -6.18 -19.34
N GLU A 229 -3.84 -6.80 -20.49
CA GLU A 229 -4.53 -8.01 -20.96
C GLU A 229 -4.45 -9.17 -19.95
N PHE A 230 -3.31 -9.30 -19.26
CA PHE A 230 -3.12 -10.33 -18.24
C PHE A 230 -4.16 -10.23 -17.11
N PHE A 231 -4.51 -9.02 -16.66
CA PHE A 231 -5.51 -8.84 -15.60
C PHE A 231 -6.92 -9.19 -16.07
N ASP A 232 -7.24 -8.90 -17.34
CA ASP A 232 -8.51 -9.32 -17.95
C ASP A 232 -8.58 -10.85 -18.10
N LEU A 233 -7.50 -11.48 -18.57
CA LEU A 233 -7.39 -12.93 -18.68
C LEU A 233 -7.57 -13.59 -17.31
N TRP A 234 -6.87 -13.10 -16.29
CA TRP A 234 -6.96 -13.62 -14.93
C TRP A 234 -8.38 -13.45 -14.37
N TYR A 235 -8.95 -12.26 -14.44
CA TYR A 235 -10.30 -11.98 -13.94
C TYR A 235 -11.38 -12.81 -14.65
N LYS A 236 -11.34 -12.94 -15.98
CA LYS A 236 -12.31 -13.76 -16.73
C LYS A 236 -12.29 -15.23 -16.31
N ASN A 237 -11.13 -15.74 -15.86
CA ASN A 237 -10.99 -17.11 -15.38
C ASN A 237 -11.53 -17.33 -13.95
N TYR A 238 -11.95 -16.27 -13.23
CA TYR A 238 -12.79 -16.43 -12.03
C TYR A 238 -14.19 -17.01 -12.36
N LYS A 239 -14.57 -17.20 -13.63
CA LYS A 239 -15.74 -18.03 -13.99
C LYS A 239 -15.69 -19.45 -13.40
N THR A 240 -14.50 -19.95 -13.08
CA THR A 240 -14.28 -21.25 -12.43
C THR A 240 -14.07 -21.14 -10.91
N PHE A 241 -14.35 -19.97 -10.31
CA PHE A 241 -14.09 -19.69 -8.89
C PHE A 241 -14.65 -20.75 -7.93
N ASP A 242 -13.79 -21.23 -7.02
CA ASP A 242 -14.17 -22.16 -5.96
C ASP A 242 -13.70 -21.60 -4.61
N ASP A 243 -14.66 -21.10 -3.84
CA ASP A 243 -14.43 -20.44 -2.54
C ASP A 243 -13.80 -21.36 -1.48
N ARG A 244 -13.76 -22.68 -1.73
CA ARG A 244 -13.10 -23.66 -0.85
C ARG A 244 -11.59 -23.73 -1.09
N LYS A 245 -11.09 -23.23 -2.22
CA LYS A 245 -9.68 -23.30 -2.60
C LYS A 245 -8.95 -22.01 -2.29
N TRP A 246 -8.49 -21.89 -1.03
CA TRP A 246 -7.84 -20.69 -0.45
C TRP A 246 -6.93 -19.89 -1.41
N GLY A 247 -5.97 -20.57 -2.05
CA GLY A 247 -4.94 -19.91 -2.85
C GLY A 247 -5.08 -20.09 -4.36
N TYR A 248 -6.07 -20.86 -4.84
CA TYR A 248 -6.05 -21.32 -6.23
C TYR A 248 -6.26 -20.15 -7.20
N HIS A 249 -7.40 -19.46 -7.11
CA HIS A 249 -7.71 -18.34 -8.01
C HIS A 249 -6.80 -17.12 -7.79
N SER A 250 -6.24 -16.98 -6.59
CA SER A 250 -5.39 -15.85 -6.21
C SER A 250 -3.90 -16.04 -6.55
N THR A 251 -3.35 -17.25 -6.44
CA THR A 251 -1.88 -17.44 -6.56
C THR A 251 -1.48 -18.48 -7.60
N ILE A 252 -2.22 -19.60 -7.69
CA ILE A 252 -1.89 -20.71 -8.59
C ILE A 252 -2.38 -20.43 -10.01
N LEU A 253 -3.62 -19.98 -10.16
CA LEU A 253 -4.24 -19.65 -11.44
C LEU A 253 -3.43 -18.62 -12.25
N PRO A 254 -2.94 -17.48 -11.72
CA PRO A 254 -2.12 -16.57 -12.52
C PRO A 254 -0.82 -17.23 -13.00
N TYR A 255 -0.22 -18.13 -12.21
CA TYR A 255 0.94 -18.90 -12.65
C TYR A 255 0.61 -19.86 -13.79
N GLU A 256 -0.49 -20.60 -13.68
CA GLU A 256 -0.96 -21.49 -14.76
C GLU A 256 -1.30 -20.73 -16.04
N LEU A 257 -1.99 -19.59 -15.92
CA LEU A 257 -2.37 -18.75 -17.06
C LEU A 257 -1.14 -18.19 -17.76
N HIS A 258 -0.15 -17.68 -17.01
CA HIS A 258 1.09 -17.18 -17.60
C HIS A 258 1.84 -18.27 -18.39
N LYS A 259 1.87 -19.51 -17.88
CA LYS A 259 2.48 -20.63 -18.61
C LYS A 259 1.70 -21.05 -19.85
N LYS A 260 0.37 -20.99 -19.80
CA LYS A 260 -0.52 -21.38 -20.91
C LYS A 260 -0.63 -20.31 -21.98
N HIS A 261 -0.37 -19.05 -21.63
CA HIS A 261 -0.52 -17.88 -22.49
C HIS A 261 0.76 -17.02 -22.50
N PRO A 262 1.90 -17.56 -22.99
CA PRO A 262 3.17 -16.81 -23.02
C PRO A 262 3.12 -15.57 -23.91
N GLU A 263 2.14 -15.47 -24.82
CA GLU A 263 1.87 -14.30 -25.64
C GLU A 263 1.32 -13.11 -24.84
N VAL A 264 0.70 -13.36 -23.68
CA VAL A 264 0.12 -12.31 -22.84
C VAL A 264 1.18 -11.77 -21.88
N ALA A 265 1.63 -10.54 -22.14
CA ALA A 265 2.75 -9.94 -21.44
C ALA A 265 2.55 -9.86 -19.90
N LEU A 266 3.43 -10.57 -19.17
CA LEU A 266 3.57 -10.51 -17.72
C LEU A 266 5.06 -10.57 -17.34
N TYR A 267 5.53 -9.59 -16.59
CA TYR A 267 6.86 -9.64 -15.97
C TYR A 267 6.79 -10.25 -14.57
N VAL A 268 7.74 -11.12 -14.24
CA VAL A 268 7.75 -11.86 -12.97
C VAL A 268 8.99 -11.49 -12.16
N ALA A 269 8.79 -10.83 -11.03
CA ALA A 269 9.88 -10.26 -10.23
C ALA A 269 10.15 -11.07 -8.94
N ASN A 270 11.37 -11.62 -8.82
CA ASN A 270 11.82 -12.36 -7.63
C ASN A 270 12.13 -11.48 -6.41
N THR A 271 12.11 -10.16 -6.60
CA THR A 271 12.44 -9.15 -5.58
C THR A 271 11.23 -8.60 -4.84
N LEU A 272 10.01 -8.87 -5.34
CA LEU A 272 8.76 -8.36 -4.76
C LEU A 272 8.30 -9.19 -3.55
N ILE A 273 8.69 -10.47 -3.46
CA ILE A 273 8.32 -11.35 -2.34
C ILE A 273 9.58 -12.12 -1.94
N ASN A 274 10.43 -11.47 -1.14
CA ASN A 274 11.66 -12.11 -0.70
C ASN A 274 12.11 -11.56 0.66
N PRO A 275 12.19 -12.41 1.70
CA PRO A 275 11.97 -13.86 1.69
C PRO A 275 10.50 -14.26 1.50
N ASN A 276 10.27 -15.48 1.00
CA ASN A 276 8.94 -16.09 0.96
C ASN A 276 8.53 -16.66 2.33
N TYR A 277 7.29 -17.14 2.44
CA TYR A 277 6.70 -17.71 3.65
C TYR A 277 7.61 -18.71 4.39
N ASN A 278 8.24 -19.64 3.67
CA ASN A 278 9.07 -20.69 4.28
C ASN A 278 10.35 -20.15 4.93
N HIS A 279 10.83 -18.97 4.52
CA HIS A 279 12.10 -18.43 4.98
C HIS A 279 11.96 -17.13 5.78
N ILE A 280 10.78 -16.49 5.79
CA ILE A 280 10.62 -15.16 6.39
C ILE A 280 10.89 -15.13 7.89
N LYS A 281 10.47 -16.15 8.63
CA LYS A 281 10.73 -16.28 10.08
C LYS A 281 12.22 -16.10 10.38
N LYS A 282 13.06 -16.95 9.78
CA LYS A 282 14.51 -16.92 9.99
C LYS A 282 15.11 -15.64 9.39
N LYS A 283 14.85 -15.35 8.12
CA LYS A 283 15.59 -14.29 7.40
C LYS A 283 15.19 -12.88 7.80
N PHE A 284 13.90 -12.63 8.06
CA PHE A 284 13.39 -11.28 8.27
C PHE A 284 13.14 -10.97 9.75
N TYR A 285 12.49 -11.89 10.44
CA TYR A 285 12.04 -11.67 11.82
C TYR A 285 13.13 -11.95 12.86
N GLU A 286 13.97 -12.97 12.66
CA GLU A 286 14.92 -13.44 13.66
C GLU A 286 16.38 -13.07 13.35
N HIS A 287 16.72 -12.82 12.08
CA HIS A 287 18.09 -12.54 11.66
C HIS A 287 18.20 -11.35 10.69
N LEU A 288 19.44 -11.04 10.35
CA LEU A 288 19.79 -10.11 9.28
C LEU A 288 19.88 -10.85 7.94
N PHE A 289 19.28 -10.29 6.90
CA PHE A 289 19.45 -10.73 5.52
C PHE A 289 19.70 -9.52 4.61
N ASN A 290 20.19 -9.77 3.40
CA ASN A 290 20.39 -8.72 2.41
C ASN A 290 19.05 -8.24 1.82
N TRP A 291 18.30 -7.44 2.58
CA TRP A 291 17.02 -6.84 2.17
C TRP A 291 17.20 -5.64 1.24
N LYS A 292 18.39 -5.01 1.20
CA LYS A 292 18.65 -3.83 0.36
C LYS A 292 18.53 -4.09 -1.14
N SER A 293 18.64 -5.35 -1.58
CA SER A 293 18.44 -5.75 -2.99
C SER A 293 17.00 -6.13 -3.33
N LYS A 294 16.05 -5.96 -2.40
CA LYS A 294 14.65 -6.36 -2.58
C LYS A 294 13.76 -5.15 -2.85
N HIS A 295 12.63 -5.38 -3.49
CA HIS A 295 11.63 -4.35 -3.74
C HIS A 295 10.60 -4.29 -2.62
N GLY A 296 10.19 -5.46 -2.11
CA GLY A 296 9.32 -5.51 -0.95
C GLY A 296 9.30 -6.87 -0.26
N ILE A 297 8.60 -6.88 0.87
CA ILE A 297 8.52 -7.99 1.81
C ILE A 297 7.06 -8.14 2.21
N HIS A 298 6.47 -9.28 1.91
CA HIS A 298 5.16 -9.67 2.44
C HIS A 298 5.34 -10.23 3.84
N LEU A 299 4.58 -9.74 4.81
CA LEU A 299 4.83 -10.00 6.23
C LEU A 299 4.18 -11.31 6.72
N TYR A 300 3.15 -11.81 6.03
CA TYR A 300 2.37 -12.97 6.45
C TYR A 300 1.90 -12.86 7.91
N VAL A 301 1.38 -11.68 8.29
CA VAL A 301 1.12 -11.33 9.70
C VAL A 301 0.15 -12.28 10.39
N ARG A 302 -0.71 -12.96 9.62
CA ARG A 302 -1.58 -14.04 10.10
C ARG A 302 -0.82 -15.08 10.94
N PHE A 303 0.44 -15.36 10.59
CA PHE A 303 1.28 -16.36 11.25
C PHE A 303 2.36 -15.75 12.15
N PHE A 304 2.73 -14.49 11.92
CA PHE A 304 3.89 -13.85 12.56
C PHE A 304 3.54 -12.59 13.37
N ARG A 305 2.26 -12.37 13.73
CA ARG A 305 1.79 -11.20 14.48
C ARG A 305 2.61 -10.90 15.76
N LYS A 306 3.10 -11.93 16.45
CA LYS A 306 3.89 -11.78 17.68
C LYS A 306 5.17 -10.94 17.52
N TYR A 307 5.74 -10.87 16.31
CA TYR A 307 6.97 -10.11 16.06
C TYR A 307 6.73 -8.59 16.00
N PHE A 308 5.47 -8.15 15.93
CA PHE A 308 5.07 -6.75 15.96
C PHE A 308 4.69 -6.26 17.37
N GLN A 309 4.94 -7.06 18.40
CA GLN A 309 4.70 -6.68 19.80
C GLN A 309 5.95 -6.04 20.42
N GLY A 310 5.72 -5.01 21.23
CA GLY A 310 6.79 -4.24 21.89
C GLY A 310 7.67 -3.47 20.90
N ASN A 311 8.92 -3.22 21.29
CA ASN A 311 9.83 -2.32 20.58
C ASN A 311 10.62 -3.06 19.49
N PHE A 312 9.92 -3.68 18.54
CA PHE A 312 10.56 -4.52 17.54
C PHE A 312 11.48 -3.73 16.60
N GLU A 313 11.19 -2.44 16.41
CA GLU A 313 11.98 -1.49 15.67
C GLU A 313 13.32 -1.17 16.34
N THR A 314 13.55 -1.48 17.62
CA THR A 314 14.87 -1.32 18.26
C THR A 314 15.73 -2.59 18.13
N LYS A 315 15.12 -3.73 17.78
CA LYS A 315 15.83 -5.00 17.65
C LYS A 315 16.81 -4.98 16.47
N ASN A 316 17.93 -5.69 16.62
CA ASN A 316 18.90 -5.90 15.55
C ASN A 316 18.47 -7.05 14.62
N THR A 317 17.33 -6.88 13.95
CA THR A 317 16.78 -7.82 12.97
C THR A 317 16.48 -7.07 11.67
N SER A 318 16.23 -7.80 10.59
CA SER A 318 15.89 -7.16 9.31
C SER A 318 14.56 -6.41 9.38
N LEU A 319 13.57 -6.94 10.11
CA LEU A 319 12.35 -6.19 10.44
C LEU A 319 12.69 -4.86 11.11
N GLY A 320 13.51 -4.88 12.16
CA GLY A 320 13.92 -3.66 12.84
C GLY A 320 14.62 -2.66 11.92
N GLN A 321 15.57 -3.12 11.10
CA GLN A 321 16.29 -2.27 10.13
C GLN A 321 15.36 -1.66 9.08
N VAL A 322 14.47 -2.46 8.48
CA VAL A 322 13.53 -1.99 7.47
C VAL A 322 12.50 -1.02 8.06
N SER A 323 11.96 -1.32 9.24
CA SER A 323 11.04 -0.41 9.93
C SER A 323 11.68 0.92 10.26
N ARG A 324 12.91 0.92 10.78
CA ARG A 324 13.67 2.15 11.04
C ARG A 324 13.93 2.93 9.75
N ARG A 325 14.28 2.26 8.65
CA ARG A 325 14.45 2.90 7.34
C ARG A 325 13.18 3.57 6.84
N ILE A 326 12.03 2.90 6.95
CA ILE A 326 10.74 3.46 6.53
C ILE A 326 10.41 4.71 7.35
N LEU A 327 10.62 4.67 8.68
CA LEU A 327 10.24 5.74 9.60
C LEU A 327 11.21 6.92 9.63
N PHE A 328 12.52 6.67 9.55
CA PHE A 328 13.56 7.66 9.83
C PHE A 328 14.53 7.85 8.66
N GLY A 329 14.43 7.05 7.60
CA GLY A 329 15.34 7.11 6.46
C GLY A 329 16.67 6.37 6.68
N ASP A 330 17.64 6.66 5.82
CA ASP A 330 18.95 5.99 5.77
C ASP A 330 20.01 6.68 6.66
N SER A 331 19.62 7.72 7.43
CA SER A 331 20.54 8.43 8.31
C SER A 331 20.86 7.62 9.57
N ASP A 332 22.14 7.30 9.76
CA ASP A 332 22.65 6.70 11.00
C ASP A 332 22.57 7.66 12.21
N ALA A 333 22.19 8.93 12.01
CA ALA A 333 22.08 9.92 13.09
C ALA A 333 21.04 9.53 14.15
N CYS A 334 19.98 8.80 13.77
CA CYS A 334 19.03 8.26 14.73
C CYS A 334 19.55 7.00 15.46
N PHE A 335 20.70 6.48 15.06
CA PHE A 335 21.19 5.14 15.40
C PHE A 335 22.64 5.11 15.92
N GLY A 336 23.31 6.27 16.01
CA GLY A 336 24.68 6.41 16.49
C GLY A 336 24.81 6.35 18.02
N GLY A 337 25.29 5.21 18.52
CA GLY A 337 25.96 5.09 19.83
C GLY A 337 25.19 4.31 20.90
N ARG A 338 25.56 3.03 21.07
CA ARG A 338 25.52 2.16 22.28
C ARG A 338 24.32 2.11 23.24
N ASP A 339 23.25 2.88 23.05
CA ASP A 339 22.04 2.84 23.88
C ASP A 339 20.81 2.47 23.03
N ILE A 340 20.76 1.22 22.58
CA ILE A 340 19.60 0.63 21.89
C ILE A 340 18.42 0.40 22.86
N VAL A 341 18.64 0.61 24.16
CA VAL A 341 17.66 0.40 25.22
C VAL A 341 17.09 1.75 25.65
N GLY A 342 15.96 2.17 25.07
CA GLY A 342 15.07 3.08 25.82
C GLY A 342 14.26 4.12 25.07
N LYS A 343 14.30 4.25 23.74
CA LYS A 343 13.63 5.41 23.10
C LYS A 343 12.42 5.20 22.23
N LEU A 344 12.01 4.02 21.79
CA LEU A 344 10.73 3.86 21.09
C LEU A 344 9.90 2.85 21.86
N THR A 345 8.92 3.31 22.65
CA THR A 345 7.95 2.44 23.32
C THR A 345 6.60 2.61 22.65
N PHE A 346 6.09 1.54 22.06
CA PHE A 346 4.73 1.47 21.53
C PHE A 346 3.85 0.67 22.49
N LEU A 347 2.77 1.28 22.96
CA LEU A 347 1.71 0.52 23.63
C LEU A 347 0.97 -0.30 22.57
N ASN A 348 0.78 -1.59 22.87
CA ASN A 348 0.07 -2.51 22.00
C ASN A 348 -1.41 -2.12 21.92
N ASP A 349 -1.91 -1.74 20.75
CA ASP A 349 -3.35 -1.68 20.49
C ASP A 349 -3.88 -3.12 20.29
N PHE A 350 -4.37 -3.71 21.38
CA PHE A 350 -5.26 -4.87 21.36
C PHE A 350 -6.64 -4.45 21.87
N SER A 351 -7.53 -4.15 20.92
CA SER A 351 -8.98 -4.37 21.05
C SER A 351 -9.55 -4.66 19.67
#